data_AF-A0A7W6DQH6-F1
#
_entry.id   AF-A0A7W6DQH6-F1
#
_cell.length_a   1.000
_cell.length_b   1.000
_cell.length_c   1.000
_cell.angle_alpha   90.00
_cell.angle_beta   90.00
_cell.angle_gamma   90.00
#
_symmetry.space_group_name_H-M   'P 1'
#
loop_
_entity.id
_entity.type
_entity.pdbx_description
1 polymer ?
#
loop_
_entity_poly.entity_id
_entity_poly.type
_entity_poly.pdbx_seq_one_letter_code
_entity_poly.pdbx_strand_id
1 'polypeptide(L)'
;MAFDFILMLTSNDRTIPDARVRLEEALAGGVRHIGFKDVGLPFDELRGLSDAIRAAGGRSYLEVVSLDADSEIASARAAVGLDVDCLLGGTRAAEVTEITRSHPLRYYPFPGRIVGHPSVLEGPVEAIVDSARRLTDLEHVHGLDLLAYRFDGEVPDLMRAVCSAVDKPVIMAGSIDSEDRVRAVAEAGAAGFTVGTAALDGVFPAEGEGFTSQIRSILDMTGRARRLSAAPRRIALVAHDARKSHLRAWVLRHAKLLSGQRVICTGGTGRLVTDAVPDLTVHRLQRGSMGGDQQLGALIATGELDAVIFFADPSDRHAGDADLQALTRLAIYHDTPLALSPSAADALMDGLISG
;
A
#
# COMPACT_ATOMS: atom_id res chain seq x y z
N MET A 1 0.57 3.58 -4.04
CA MET A 1 0.42 3.16 -2.64
C MET A 1 1.18 4.16 -1.83
N ALA A 2 0.45 4.82 -0.94
CA ALA A 2 0.99 5.73 0.02
C ALA A 2 1.86 4.93 0.97
N PHE A 3 2.87 5.56 1.54
CA PHE A 3 3.70 4.97 2.59
C PHE A 3 2.82 4.52 3.77
N ASP A 4 2.55 3.22 3.88
CA ASP A 4 1.59 2.64 4.82
C ASP A 4 2.25 1.87 5.97
N PHE A 5 1.68 2.02 7.17
CA PHE A 5 2.03 1.22 8.34
C PHE A 5 1.16 -0.03 8.39
N ILE A 6 1.80 -1.20 8.32
CA ILE A 6 1.18 -2.52 8.43
C ILE A 6 1.45 -3.09 9.83
N LEU A 7 0.41 -3.15 10.66
CA LEU A 7 0.52 -3.75 12.00
C LEU A 7 0.48 -5.28 11.87
N MET A 8 1.48 -5.98 12.40
CA MET A 8 1.47 -7.43 12.50
C MET A 8 1.05 -7.86 13.91
N LEU A 9 -0.08 -8.55 14.05
CA LEU A 9 -0.57 -9.12 15.32
C LEU A 9 0.20 -10.39 15.69
N THR A 10 1.53 -10.28 15.71
CA THR A 10 2.44 -11.42 15.78
C THR A 10 3.58 -11.14 16.75
N SER A 11 4.02 -12.19 17.45
CA SER A 11 5.23 -12.18 18.27
C SER A 11 5.93 -13.53 18.16
N ASN A 12 7.27 -13.53 18.15
CA ASN A 12 8.10 -14.74 17.99
C ASN A 12 7.66 -15.61 16.81
N ASP A 13 7.46 -14.97 15.64
CA ASP A 13 7.05 -15.63 14.39
C ASP A 13 5.72 -16.40 14.45
N ARG A 14 4.80 -15.97 15.33
CA ARG A 14 3.46 -16.55 15.45
C ARG A 14 2.41 -15.48 15.70
N THR A 15 1.19 -15.69 15.22
CA THR A 15 0.02 -14.90 15.60
C THR A 15 -0.21 -15.04 17.10
N ILE A 16 -0.42 -13.91 17.77
CA ILE A 16 -0.57 -13.87 19.23
C ILE A 16 -1.90 -14.50 19.68
N PRO A 17 -1.95 -15.18 20.84
CA PRO A 17 -3.18 -15.83 21.32
C PRO A 17 -4.35 -14.86 21.55
N ASP A 18 -4.07 -13.61 21.89
CA ASP A 18 -5.05 -12.55 22.16
C ASP A 18 -5.28 -11.62 20.96
N ALA A 19 -4.95 -12.07 19.73
CA ALA A 19 -5.01 -11.25 18.51
C ALA A 19 -6.39 -10.60 18.29
N ARG A 20 -7.48 -11.25 18.69
CA ARG A 20 -8.83 -10.70 18.57
C ARG A 20 -9.05 -9.48 19.47
N VAL A 21 -8.56 -9.53 20.70
CA VAL A 21 -8.64 -8.38 21.63
C VAL A 21 -7.74 -7.25 21.12
N ARG A 22 -6.52 -7.60 20.70
CA ARG A 22 -5.57 -6.62 20.13
C ARG A 22 -6.07 -5.98 18.85
N LEU A 23 -6.84 -6.70 18.04
CA LEU A 23 -7.48 -6.14 16.85
C LEU A 23 -8.46 -5.01 17.20
N GLU A 24 -9.29 -5.17 18.24
CA GLU A 24 -10.22 -4.13 18.66
C GLU A 24 -9.48 -2.85 19.12
N GLU A 25 -8.42 -3.02 19.91
CA GLU A 25 -7.55 -1.91 20.34
C GLU A 25 -6.83 -1.25 19.16
N ALA A 26 -6.32 -2.05 18.22
CA ALA A 26 -5.67 -1.55 17.00
C ALA A 26 -6.64 -0.70 16.15
N LEU A 27 -7.85 -1.21 15.92
CA LEU A 27 -8.88 -0.49 15.17
C LEU A 27 -9.32 0.80 15.88
N ALA A 28 -9.36 0.82 17.22
CA ALA A 28 -9.60 2.02 18.01
C ALA A 28 -8.42 3.03 17.96
N GLY A 29 -7.21 2.53 17.69
CA GLY A 29 -6.03 3.33 17.36
C GLY A 29 -6.09 3.93 15.96
N GLY A 30 -6.89 3.36 15.05
CA GLY A 30 -7.15 3.85 13.71
C GLY A 30 -6.38 3.13 12.60
N VAL A 31 -5.60 2.08 12.91
CA VAL A 31 -4.88 1.34 11.87
C VAL A 31 -5.86 0.56 10.99
N ARG A 32 -5.57 0.53 9.69
CA ARG A 32 -6.38 -0.19 8.68
C ARG A 32 -5.62 -1.27 7.95
N HIS A 33 -4.30 -1.30 8.02
CA HIS A 33 -3.47 -2.34 7.41
C HIS A 33 -2.99 -3.27 8.52
N ILE A 34 -3.55 -4.48 8.58
CA ILE A 34 -3.37 -5.38 9.72
C ILE A 34 -3.07 -6.78 9.21
N GLY A 35 -1.98 -7.35 9.68
CA GLY A 35 -1.51 -8.67 9.31
C GLY A 35 -1.38 -9.63 10.48
N PHE A 36 -1.25 -10.89 10.13
CA PHE A 36 -1.01 -11.99 11.03
C PHE A 36 -0.22 -13.09 10.28
N LYS A 37 0.15 -14.15 10.98
CA LYS A 37 0.80 -15.34 10.42
C LYS A 37 -0.18 -16.51 10.41
N ASP A 38 0.06 -17.50 9.57
CA ASP A 38 -0.72 -18.74 9.50
C ASP A 38 -0.44 -19.69 10.68
N VAL A 39 0.63 -19.43 11.44
CA VAL A 39 0.98 -20.14 12.67
C VAL A 39 0.53 -19.35 13.90
N GLY A 40 0.01 -20.04 14.92
CA GLY A 40 -0.27 -19.47 16.24
C GLY A 40 -1.71 -19.66 16.70
N LEU A 41 -2.67 -19.51 15.79
CA LEU A 41 -4.09 -19.70 16.03
C LEU A 41 -4.69 -20.75 15.08
N PRO A 42 -5.81 -21.41 15.46
CA PRO A 42 -6.58 -22.24 14.56
C PRO A 42 -7.07 -21.46 13.33
N PHE A 43 -7.23 -22.17 12.21
CA PHE A 43 -7.64 -21.58 10.94
C PHE A 43 -8.96 -20.79 11.02
N ASP A 44 -9.96 -21.30 11.75
CA ASP A 44 -11.25 -20.60 11.91
C ASP A 44 -11.13 -19.30 12.70
N GLU A 45 -10.18 -19.23 13.65
CA GLU A 45 -9.90 -17.99 14.39
C GLU A 45 -9.17 -16.98 13.51
N LEU A 46 -8.21 -17.44 12.70
CA LEU A 46 -7.55 -16.59 11.69
C LEU A 46 -8.54 -16.06 10.64
N ARG A 47 -9.50 -16.87 10.22
CA ARG A 47 -10.59 -16.44 9.33
C ARG A 47 -11.43 -15.35 9.99
N GLY A 48 -11.79 -15.54 11.25
CA GLY A 48 -12.49 -14.53 12.04
C GLY A 48 -11.71 -13.20 12.16
N LEU A 49 -10.38 -13.24 12.25
CA LEU A 49 -9.54 -12.02 12.20
C LEU A 49 -9.62 -11.33 10.84
N SER A 50 -9.43 -12.09 9.75
CA SER A 50 -9.51 -11.58 8.37
C SER A 50 -10.86 -10.88 8.11
N ASP A 51 -11.96 -11.56 8.45
CA ASP A 51 -13.32 -11.04 8.28
C ASP A 51 -13.55 -9.76 9.10
N ALA A 52 -13.06 -9.71 10.34
CA ALA A 52 -13.18 -8.55 11.21
C ALA A 52 -12.38 -7.33 10.71
N ILE A 53 -11.16 -7.56 10.21
CA ILE A 53 -10.33 -6.51 9.58
C ILE A 53 -11.09 -5.91 8.39
N ARG A 54 -11.62 -6.76 7.51
CA ARG A 54 -12.37 -6.32 6.32
C ARG A 54 -13.67 -5.61 6.67
N ALA A 55 -14.43 -6.12 7.65
CA ALA A 55 -15.67 -5.50 8.11
C ALA A 55 -15.44 -4.08 8.67
N ALA A 56 -14.25 -3.81 9.20
CA ALA A 56 -13.83 -2.49 9.65
C ALA A 56 -13.27 -1.57 8.54
N GLY A 57 -13.35 -2.00 7.27
CA GLY A 57 -12.77 -1.29 6.12
C GLY A 57 -11.25 -1.39 6.04
N GLY A 58 -10.65 -2.35 6.75
CA GLY A 58 -9.22 -2.61 6.74
C GLY A 58 -8.80 -3.58 5.64
N ARG A 59 -7.48 -3.66 5.45
CA ARG A 59 -6.78 -4.60 4.58
C ARG A 59 -6.05 -5.65 5.42
N SER A 60 -6.31 -6.91 5.13
CA SER A 60 -5.75 -8.07 5.80
C SER A 60 -4.47 -8.55 5.11
N TYR A 61 -3.47 -8.94 5.92
CA TYR A 61 -2.19 -9.46 5.45
C TYR A 61 -1.91 -10.81 6.11
N LEU A 62 -1.41 -11.77 5.33
CA LEU A 62 -0.79 -12.99 5.85
C LEU A 62 0.71 -12.94 5.55
N GLU A 63 1.55 -13.15 6.55
CA GLU A 63 3.00 -13.30 6.37
C GLU A 63 3.40 -14.77 6.45
N VAL A 64 4.17 -15.23 5.45
CA VAL A 64 4.74 -16.59 5.41
C VAL A 64 5.91 -16.69 6.37
N VAL A 65 5.87 -17.69 7.26
CA VAL A 65 6.92 -17.93 8.26
C VAL A 65 7.98 -18.92 7.78
N SER A 66 7.61 -19.83 6.88
CA SER A 66 8.39 -21.03 6.57
C SER A 66 9.31 -20.88 5.37
N LEU A 67 10.44 -21.58 5.41
CA LEU A 67 11.44 -21.64 4.32
C LEU A 67 11.44 -22.98 3.57
N ASP A 68 10.75 -24.01 4.07
CA ASP A 68 10.59 -25.27 3.35
C ASP A 68 9.43 -25.21 2.35
N ALA A 69 9.54 -26.05 1.32
CA ALA A 69 8.60 -26.11 0.20
C ALA A 69 7.16 -26.29 0.66
N ASP A 70 6.92 -27.34 1.43
CA ASP A 70 5.59 -27.83 1.71
C ASP A 70 4.85 -26.83 2.60
N SER A 71 5.55 -26.23 3.55
CA SER A 71 4.99 -25.22 4.42
C SER A 71 4.70 -23.91 3.70
N GLU A 72 5.59 -23.41 2.82
CA GLU A 72 5.32 -22.19 2.03
C GLU A 72 4.08 -22.37 1.14
N ILE A 73 3.95 -23.54 0.51
CA ILE A 73 2.77 -23.91 -0.29
C ILE A 73 1.50 -24.01 0.57
N ALA A 74 1.61 -24.55 1.79
CA ALA A 74 0.50 -24.57 2.74
C ALA A 74 0.08 -23.16 3.15
N SER A 75 1.03 -22.25 3.42
CA SER A 75 0.75 -20.84 3.75
C SER A 75 0.06 -20.13 2.59
N ALA A 76 0.49 -20.35 1.34
CA ALA A 76 -0.17 -19.78 0.16
C ALA A 76 -1.63 -20.27 0.02
N ARG A 77 -1.89 -21.56 0.28
CA ARG A 77 -3.26 -22.10 0.29
C ARG A 77 -4.08 -21.55 1.46
N ALA A 78 -3.46 -21.36 2.62
CA ALA A 78 -4.09 -20.74 3.77
C ALA A 78 -4.49 -19.29 3.45
N ALA A 79 -3.62 -18.51 2.81
CA ALA A 79 -3.92 -17.15 2.37
C ALA A 79 -5.19 -17.09 1.50
N VAL A 80 -5.28 -17.97 0.50
CA VAL A 80 -6.47 -18.12 -0.35
C VAL A 80 -7.70 -18.55 0.46
N GLY A 81 -7.56 -19.53 1.35
CA GLY A 81 -8.67 -20.06 2.14
C GLY A 81 -9.18 -19.12 3.24
N LEU A 82 -8.32 -18.23 3.73
CA LEU A 82 -8.63 -17.17 4.68
C LEU A 82 -9.13 -15.89 3.98
N ASP A 83 -9.08 -15.88 2.64
CA ASP A 83 -9.48 -14.76 1.79
C ASP A 83 -8.75 -13.47 2.22
N VAL A 84 -7.44 -13.53 2.45
CA VAL A 84 -6.67 -12.33 2.80
C VAL A 84 -6.44 -11.46 1.57
N ASP A 85 -6.26 -10.16 1.79
CA ASP A 85 -6.04 -9.19 0.70
C ASP A 85 -4.58 -9.24 0.20
N CYS A 86 -3.63 -9.54 1.09
CA CYS A 86 -2.20 -9.54 0.79
C CYS A 86 -1.49 -10.76 1.40
N LEU A 87 -0.57 -11.35 0.64
CA LEU A 87 0.37 -12.37 1.07
C LEU A 87 1.79 -11.81 1.01
N LEU A 88 2.45 -11.77 2.17
CA LEU A 88 3.82 -11.28 2.33
C LEU A 88 4.79 -12.45 2.54
N GLY A 89 5.97 -12.34 1.95
CA GLY A 89 7.06 -13.30 2.09
C GLY A 89 6.97 -14.52 1.19
N GLY A 90 7.77 -15.54 1.52
CA GLY A 90 8.00 -16.71 0.67
C GLY A 90 9.15 -16.50 -0.32
N THR A 91 9.78 -17.60 -0.71
CA THR A 91 10.97 -17.64 -1.57
C THR A 91 10.72 -18.34 -2.90
N ARG A 92 9.55 -18.96 -3.08
CA ARG A 92 9.16 -19.80 -4.23
C ARG A 92 8.07 -19.12 -5.04
N ALA A 93 8.34 -17.89 -5.46
CA ALA A 93 7.31 -17.04 -6.03
C ALA A 93 6.56 -17.68 -7.22
N ALA A 94 7.27 -18.40 -8.10
CA ALA A 94 6.66 -19.09 -9.23
C ALA A 94 5.64 -20.17 -8.82
N GLU A 95 5.93 -20.93 -7.75
CA GLU A 95 5.02 -21.97 -7.25
C GLU A 95 3.83 -21.33 -6.52
N VAL A 96 4.08 -20.29 -5.73
CA VAL A 96 3.04 -19.54 -5.02
C VAL A 96 2.08 -18.86 -6.00
N THR A 97 2.58 -18.28 -7.09
CA THR A 97 1.73 -17.63 -8.10
C THR A 97 0.78 -18.61 -8.78
N GLU A 98 1.15 -19.88 -8.96
CA GLU A 98 0.23 -20.89 -9.52
C GLU A 98 -0.98 -21.15 -8.60
N ILE A 99 -0.80 -20.98 -7.29
CA ILE A 99 -1.87 -21.14 -6.29
C ILE A 99 -2.72 -19.88 -6.22
N THR A 100 -2.09 -18.70 -6.26
CA THR A 100 -2.75 -17.43 -5.97
C THR A 100 -3.33 -16.74 -7.21
N ARG A 101 -2.92 -17.11 -8.43
CA ARG A 101 -3.31 -16.43 -9.70
C ARG A 101 -4.82 -16.29 -9.95
N SER A 102 -5.62 -17.19 -9.40
CA SER A 102 -7.08 -17.18 -9.55
C SER A 102 -7.81 -16.47 -8.40
N HIS A 103 -7.07 -15.89 -7.46
CA HIS A 103 -7.57 -15.16 -6.31
C HIS A 103 -7.22 -13.67 -6.44
N PRO A 104 -8.06 -12.74 -5.96
CA PRO A 104 -7.75 -11.30 -5.98
C PRO A 104 -6.63 -10.87 -5.03
N LEU A 105 -5.97 -11.79 -4.32
CA LEU A 105 -4.95 -11.43 -3.34
C LEU A 105 -3.70 -10.87 -4.04
N ARG A 106 -3.02 -9.94 -3.36
CA ARG A 106 -1.76 -9.36 -3.83
C ARG A 106 -0.59 -10.08 -3.17
N TYR A 107 0.38 -10.52 -3.96
CA TYR A 107 1.53 -11.29 -3.48
C TYR A 107 2.85 -10.49 -3.51
N TYR A 108 3.60 -10.57 -2.41
CA TYR A 108 4.85 -9.83 -2.17
C TYR A 108 5.95 -10.80 -1.66
N PRO A 109 6.65 -11.52 -2.55
CA PRO A 109 7.74 -12.42 -2.18
C PRO A 109 8.96 -11.70 -1.60
N PHE A 110 9.80 -12.45 -0.88
CA PHE A 110 11.11 -11.99 -0.43
C PHE A 110 12.11 -11.94 -1.61
N PRO A 111 12.72 -10.79 -1.92
CA PRO A 111 13.87 -10.73 -2.83
C PRO A 111 15.17 -11.12 -2.11
N GLY A 112 16.07 -11.77 -2.85
CA GLY A 112 17.38 -12.19 -2.34
C GLY A 112 17.39 -13.61 -1.79
N ARG A 113 18.45 -13.95 -1.05
CA ARG A 113 18.61 -15.27 -0.43
C ARG A 113 18.21 -15.20 1.03
N ILE A 114 17.15 -15.92 1.39
CA ILE A 114 16.67 -15.99 2.78
C ILE A 114 17.14 -17.27 3.44
N VAL A 115 17.70 -17.17 4.64
CA VAL A 115 18.17 -18.33 5.42
C VAL A 115 17.75 -18.24 6.89
N GLY A 116 17.71 -19.39 7.54
CA GLY A 116 17.53 -19.49 9.00
C GLY A 116 16.12 -19.15 9.50
N HIS A 117 15.94 -19.29 10.80
CA HIS A 117 14.73 -18.87 11.50
C HIS A 117 15.16 -18.33 12.87
N PRO A 118 15.03 -17.01 13.15
CA PRO A 118 14.38 -15.99 12.33
C PRO A 118 15.08 -15.76 10.99
N SER A 119 14.31 -15.37 9.97
CA SER A 119 14.79 -15.17 8.60
C SER A 119 15.87 -14.08 8.50
N VAL A 120 16.96 -14.38 7.82
CA VAL A 120 18.09 -13.49 7.51
C VAL A 120 18.20 -13.32 6.00
N LEU A 121 18.43 -12.07 5.56
CA LEU A 121 18.67 -11.74 4.15
C LEU A 121 20.19 -11.71 3.89
N GLU A 122 20.68 -12.62 3.06
CA GLU A 122 22.09 -12.77 2.73
C GLU A 122 22.42 -12.36 1.29
N GLY A 123 23.71 -12.06 1.08
CA GLY A 123 24.30 -11.85 -0.24
C GLY A 123 24.60 -10.37 -0.54
N PRO A 124 25.34 -10.09 -1.64
CA PRO A 124 25.64 -8.73 -2.03
C PRO A 124 24.37 -7.99 -2.50
N VAL A 125 24.35 -6.67 -2.33
CA VAL A 125 23.21 -5.80 -2.70
C VAL A 125 22.81 -6.00 -4.15
N GLU A 126 23.79 -6.15 -5.05
CA GLU A 126 23.56 -6.37 -6.49
C GLU A 126 22.76 -7.64 -6.75
N ALA A 127 23.06 -8.73 -6.03
CA ALA A 127 22.33 -9.99 -6.19
C ALA A 127 20.88 -9.90 -5.66
N ILE A 128 20.66 -9.11 -4.59
CA ILE A 128 19.33 -8.85 -4.05
C ILE A 128 18.52 -8.00 -5.03
N VAL A 129 19.12 -6.97 -5.61
CA VAL A 129 18.52 -6.13 -6.65
C VAL A 129 18.16 -6.94 -7.90
N ASP A 130 19.05 -7.82 -8.35
CA ASP A 130 18.76 -8.69 -9.50
C ASP A 130 17.64 -9.70 -9.19
N SER A 131 17.56 -10.19 -7.95
CA SER A 131 16.43 -10.99 -7.49
C SER A 131 15.12 -10.20 -7.48
N ALA A 132 15.15 -8.96 -6.99
CA ALA A 132 13.99 -8.07 -6.96
C ALA A 132 13.42 -7.87 -8.36
N ARG A 133 14.28 -7.55 -9.35
CA ARG A 133 13.87 -7.41 -10.77
C ARG A 133 13.20 -8.67 -11.31
N ARG A 134 13.85 -9.83 -11.16
CA ARG A 134 13.30 -11.11 -11.64
C ARG A 134 11.93 -11.43 -11.02
N LEU A 135 11.77 -11.19 -9.72
CA LEU A 135 10.50 -11.42 -9.04
C LEU A 135 9.41 -10.46 -9.52
N THR A 136 9.75 -9.19 -9.73
CA THR A 136 8.79 -8.21 -10.22
C THR A 136 8.40 -8.41 -11.69
N ASP A 137 9.18 -9.17 -12.46
CA ASP A 137 8.80 -9.56 -13.83
C ASP A 137 7.77 -10.69 -13.88
N LEU A 138 7.57 -11.43 -12.78
CA LEU A 138 6.55 -12.47 -12.71
C LEU A 138 5.15 -11.87 -12.74
N GLU A 139 4.27 -12.51 -13.51
CA GLU A 139 2.83 -12.26 -13.44
C GLU A 139 2.32 -12.66 -12.04
N HIS A 140 1.29 -11.96 -11.55
CA HIS A 140 0.70 -12.17 -10.22
C HIS A 140 1.63 -11.91 -9.01
N VAL A 141 2.88 -11.48 -9.21
CA VAL A 141 3.65 -10.77 -8.19
C VAL A 141 3.25 -9.30 -8.22
N HIS A 142 2.86 -8.73 -7.09
CA HIS A 142 2.29 -7.39 -7.00
C HIS A 142 3.21 -6.37 -6.33
N GLY A 143 4.31 -6.85 -5.74
CA GLY A 143 5.32 -6.07 -5.04
C GLY A 143 6.37 -6.99 -4.44
N LEU A 144 7.15 -6.46 -3.52
CA LEU A 144 8.17 -7.19 -2.78
C LEU A 144 8.00 -6.96 -1.28
N ASP A 145 8.33 -7.96 -0.49
CA ASP A 145 8.53 -7.84 0.95
C ASP A 145 10.04 -7.92 1.21
N LEU A 146 10.69 -6.82 1.59
CA LEU A 146 12.13 -6.77 1.78
C LEU A 146 12.46 -6.85 3.26
N LEU A 147 13.17 -7.91 3.68
CA LEU A 147 13.68 -8.08 5.05
C LEU A 147 14.89 -7.16 5.35
N ALA A 148 14.69 -5.86 5.19
CA ALA A 148 15.74 -4.84 5.16
C ALA A 148 16.63 -4.85 6.42
N TYR A 149 16.06 -4.85 7.63
CA TYR A 149 16.86 -4.90 8.87
C TYR A 149 17.18 -6.34 9.34
N ARG A 150 17.00 -7.33 8.46
CA ARG A 150 17.58 -8.67 8.62
C ARG A 150 18.77 -8.88 7.67
N PHE A 151 19.23 -7.82 7.01
CA PHE A 151 20.44 -7.80 6.19
C PHE A 151 21.63 -7.34 7.02
N ASP A 152 22.76 -8.03 6.89
CA ASP A 152 24.04 -7.66 7.52
C ASP A 152 24.83 -6.74 6.59
N GLY A 153 24.54 -5.43 6.64
CA GLY A 153 25.21 -4.41 5.84
C GLY A 153 24.55 -3.03 5.94
N GLU A 154 24.84 -2.15 4.99
CA GLU A 154 24.29 -0.79 4.93
C GLU A 154 22.81 -0.81 4.49
N VAL A 155 21.90 -0.96 5.46
CA VAL A 155 20.45 -1.10 5.23
C VAL A 155 19.85 0.05 4.41
N PRO A 156 20.15 1.34 4.66
CA PRO A 156 19.61 2.44 3.84
C PRO A 156 20.00 2.35 2.37
N ASP A 157 21.22 1.89 2.08
CA ASP A 157 21.70 1.72 0.71
C ASP A 157 20.99 0.56 0.01
N LEU A 158 20.80 -0.57 0.70
CA LEU A 158 20.02 -1.69 0.20
C LEU A 158 18.59 -1.27 -0.14
N MET A 159 17.89 -0.61 0.78
CA MET A 159 16.50 -0.19 0.57
C MET A 159 16.37 0.72 -0.65
N ARG A 160 17.24 1.74 -0.77
CA ARG A 160 17.25 2.66 -1.92
C ARG A 160 17.55 1.93 -3.23
N ALA A 161 18.50 1.00 -3.22
CA ALA A 161 18.89 0.24 -4.40
C ALA A 161 17.74 -0.64 -4.91
N VAL A 162 17.03 -1.34 -4.01
CA VAL A 162 15.88 -2.19 -4.37
C VAL A 162 14.71 -1.34 -4.87
N CYS A 163 14.29 -0.31 -4.11
CA CYS A 163 13.17 0.56 -4.50
C CYS A 163 13.39 1.26 -5.83
N SER A 164 14.62 1.70 -6.12
CA SER A 164 14.95 2.38 -7.39
C SER A 164 15.04 1.42 -8.58
N ALA A 165 15.19 0.12 -8.34
CA ALA A 165 15.39 -0.88 -9.38
C ALA A 165 14.09 -1.50 -9.92
N VAL A 166 12.94 -1.28 -9.26
CA VAL A 166 11.66 -1.89 -9.61
C VAL A 166 10.51 -0.87 -9.63
N ASP A 167 9.52 -1.10 -10.48
CA ASP A 167 8.31 -0.26 -10.57
C ASP A 167 7.18 -0.69 -9.62
N LYS A 168 7.27 -1.90 -9.08
CA LYS A 168 6.29 -2.47 -8.15
C LYS A 168 6.61 -2.04 -6.71
N PRO A 169 5.59 -1.89 -5.85
CA PRO A 169 5.76 -1.47 -4.46
C PRO A 169 6.68 -2.42 -3.67
N VAL A 170 7.50 -1.85 -2.79
CA VAL A 170 8.35 -2.59 -1.84
C VAL A 170 7.86 -2.28 -0.43
N ILE A 171 7.52 -3.33 0.33
CA ILE A 171 7.18 -3.26 1.75
C ILE A 171 8.44 -3.63 2.53
N MET A 172 8.79 -2.84 3.54
CA MET A 172 9.96 -3.12 4.37
C MET A 172 9.56 -3.90 5.61
N ALA A 173 10.29 -4.96 5.88
CA ALA A 173 10.12 -5.80 7.04
C ALA A 173 11.45 -6.04 7.77
N GLY A 174 11.34 -6.66 8.94
CA GLY A 174 12.45 -6.91 9.84
C GLY A 174 12.58 -5.82 10.90
N SER A 175 12.10 -6.08 12.11
CA SER A 175 12.45 -5.33 13.33
C SER A 175 12.39 -3.79 13.25
N ILE A 176 11.44 -3.20 12.54
CA ILE A 176 11.26 -1.74 12.56
C ILE A 176 10.66 -1.35 13.92
N ASP A 177 11.39 -0.55 14.69
CA ASP A 177 11.15 -0.34 16.13
C ASP A 177 11.29 1.13 16.58
N SER A 178 11.52 2.06 15.65
CA SER A 178 11.86 3.44 15.97
C SER A 178 11.43 4.41 14.85
N GLU A 179 11.18 5.67 15.22
CA GLU A 179 10.81 6.72 14.27
C GLU A 179 11.89 6.94 13.21
N ASP A 180 13.18 6.83 13.58
CA ASP A 180 14.28 6.98 12.65
C ASP A 180 14.28 5.89 11.57
N ARG A 181 13.94 4.63 11.93
CA ARG A 181 13.78 3.55 10.94
C ARG A 181 12.57 3.81 10.05
N VAL A 182 11.43 4.23 10.61
CA VAL A 182 10.25 4.59 9.81
C VAL A 182 10.56 5.70 8.80
N ARG A 183 11.32 6.72 9.21
CA ARG A 183 11.77 7.80 8.33
C ARG A 183 12.69 7.28 7.22
N ALA A 184 13.71 6.51 7.56
CA ALA A 184 14.65 5.94 6.59
C ALA A 184 13.95 5.07 5.53
N VAL A 185 12.94 4.32 5.95
CA VAL A 185 12.10 3.49 5.08
C VAL A 185 11.28 4.34 4.11
N ALA A 186 10.71 5.45 4.55
CA ALA A 186 9.99 6.39 3.67
C ALA A 186 10.93 7.05 2.65
N GLU A 187 12.07 7.58 3.12
CA GLU A 187 13.08 8.24 2.28
C GLU A 187 13.66 7.29 1.22
N ALA A 188 13.74 6.00 1.52
CA ALA A 188 14.17 4.98 0.57
C ALA A 188 13.16 4.72 -0.56
N GLY A 189 11.94 5.27 -0.49
CA GLY A 189 10.90 5.10 -1.51
C GLY A 189 10.06 3.83 -1.33
N ALA A 190 10.02 3.25 -0.12
CA ALA A 190 9.16 2.12 0.17
C ALA A 190 7.67 2.50 0.06
N ALA A 191 6.83 1.52 -0.27
CA ALA A 191 5.38 1.67 -0.24
C ALA A 191 4.80 1.48 1.17
N GLY A 192 5.55 0.90 2.09
CA GLY A 192 5.09 0.71 3.46
C GLY A 192 6.07 -0.11 4.27
N PHE A 193 5.67 -0.41 5.49
CA PHE A 193 6.50 -1.18 6.42
C PHE A 193 5.67 -1.98 7.40
N THR A 194 6.24 -3.08 7.90
CA THR A 194 5.63 -3.92 8.93
C THR A 194 6.19 -3.62 10.32
N VAL A 195 5.31 -3.62 11.33
CA VAL A 195 5.72 -3.62 12.75
C VAL A 195 4.88 -4.65 13.49
N GLY A 196 5.55 -5.58 14.17
CA GLY A 196 4.90 -6.58 15.02
C GLY A 196 5.23 -6.36 16.49
N THR A 197 6.15 -7.18 17.01
CA THR A 197 6.59 -7.17 18.42
C THR A 197 6.89 -5.78 18.98
N ALA A 198 7.54 -4.89 18.24
CA ALA A 198 7.87 -3.54 18.75
C ALA A 198 6.63 -2.68 19.06
N ALA A 199 5.53 -2.85 18.32
CA ALA A 199 4.27 -2.16 18.63
C ALA A 199 3.59 -2.77 19.87
N LEU A 200 3.61 -4.11 19.98
CA LEU A 200 3.03 -4.85 21.10
C LEU A 200 3.78 -4.59 22.42
N ASP A 201 5.10 -4.48 22.37
CA ASP A 201 5.97 -4.24 23.51
C ASP A 201 6.04 -2.75 23.90
N GLY A 202 5.40 -1.87 23.12
CA GLY A 202 5.34 -0.43 23.39
C GLY A 202 6.68 0.30 23.24
N VAL A 203 7.48 -0.11 22.25
CA VAL A 203 8.84 0.43 22.05
C VAL A 203 8.83 1.85 21.46
N PHE A 204 7.80 2.23 20.70
CA PHE A 204 7.73 3.56 20.13
C PHE A 204 7.36 4.60 21.20
N PRO A 205 7.87 5.84 21.12
CA PRO A 205 7.46 6.89 22.06
C PRO A 205 5.98 7.22 21.85
N ALA A 206 5.17 7.19 22.90
CA ALA A 206 3.73 7.47 22.83
C ALA A 206 3.30 8.43 23.95
N GLU A 207 2.31 9.28 23.68
CA GLU A 207 1.81 10.26 24.66
C GLU A 207 1.00 9.62 25.80
N GLY A 208 0.40 8.46 25.56
CA GLY A 208 -0.41 7.71 26.51
C GLY A 208 0.06 6.26 26.66
N GLU A 209 -0.52 5.58 27.66
CA GLU A 209 -0.26 4.18 27.93
C GLU A 209 -1.08 3.24 27.03
N GLY A 210 -0.58 2.02 26.86
CA GLY A 210 -1.31 0.93 26.21
C GLY A 210 -1.21 0.90 24.68
N PHE A 211 -1.73 -0.19 24.13
CA PHE A 211 -1.55 -0.55 22.72
C PHE A 211 -2.23 0.45 21.76
N THR A 212 -3.43 0.92 22.09
CA THR A 212 -4.12 1.97 21.31
C THR A 212 -3.28 3.23 21.14
N SER A 213 -2.58 3.67 22.21
CA SER A 213 -1.71 4.85 22.13
C SER A 213 -0.46 4.61 21.30
N GLN A 214 0.08 3.38 21.34
CA GLN A 214 1.18 2.97 20.48
C GLN A 214 0.81 3.03 18.99
N ILE A 215 -0.36 2.48 18.63
CA ILE A 215 -0.85 2.52 17.25
C ILE A 215 -0.99 3.95 16.74
N ARG A 216 -1.58 4.85 17.54
CA ARG A 216 -1.70 6.27 17.17
C ARG A 216 -0.34 6.92 16.95
N SER A 217 0.61 6.67 17.84
CA SER A 217 1.96 7.21 17.69
C SER A 217 2.65 6.76 16.40
N ILE A 218 2.57 5.47 16.07
CA ILE A 218 3.16 4.93 14.84
C ILE A 218 2.45 5.51 13.60
N LEU A 219 1.12 5.67 13.63
CA LEU A 219 0.38 6.33 12.55
C LEU A 219 0.79 7.79 12.36
N ASP A 220 0.98 8.54 13.45
CA ASP A 220 1.44 9.93 13.38
C ASP A 220 2.86 10.04 12.81
N MET A 221 3.77 9.15 13.23
CA MET A 221 5.11 9.02 12.65
C MET A 221 5.04 8.69 11.17
N THR A 222 4.17 7.75 10.79
CA THR A 222 3.94 7.35 9.40
C THR A 222 3.43 8.53 8.57
N GLY A 223 2.50 9.33 9.09
CA GLY A 223 2.00 10.53 8.43
C GLY A 223 3.09 11.60 8.23
N ARG A 224 4.01 11.77 9.19
CA ARG A 224 5.18 12.65 9.04
C ARG A 224 6.17 12.11 8.01
N ALA A 225 6.56 10.84 8.13
CA ALA A 225 7.51 10.18 7.24
C ALA A 225 6.99 10.09 5.81
N ARG A 226 5.68 9.90 5.63
CA ARG A 226 5.00 9.89 4.33
C ARG A 226 5.31 11.15 3.53
N ARG A 227 5.40 12.34 4.14
CA ARG A 227 5.74 13.60 3.44
C ARG A 227 7.17 13.65 2.92
N LEU A 228 8.07 12.84 3.49
CA LEU A 228 9.46 12.71 3.07
C LEU A 228 9.67 11.59 2.03
N SER A 229 8.60 10.87 1.66
CA SER A 229 8.71 9.72 0.78
C SER A 229 9.19 10.12 -0.62
N ALA A 230 10.22 9.43 -1.11
CA ALA A 230 10.75 9.61 -2.46
C ALA A 230 9.89 8.93 -3.55
N ALA A 231 8.89 8.13 -3.17
CA ALA A 231 8.05 7.39 -4.11
C ALA A 231 7.06 8.34 -4.82
N PRO A 232 6.99 8.31 -6.16
CA PRO A 232 5.97 9.05 -6.91
C PRO A 232 4.54 8.69 -6.48
N ARG A 233 3.75 9.71 -6.16
CA ARG A 233 2.33 9.57 -5.87
C ARG A 233 1.55 9.24 -7.13
N ARG A 234 0.52 8.42 -6.97
CA ARG A 234 -0.43 8.02 -8.02
C ARG A 234 -1.72 8.82 -7.82
N ILE A 235 -1.87 9.88 -8.59
CA ILE A 235 -2.96 10.85 -8.40
C ILE A 235 -3.88 10.79 -9.59
N ALA A 236 -5.15 10.44 -9.33
CA ALA A 236 -6.15 10.45 -10.38
C ALA A 236 -6.74 11.85 -10.57
N LEU A 237 -6.80 12.33 -11.82
CA LEU A 237 -7.48 13.57 -12.19
C LEU A 237 -8.65 13.27 -13.13
N VAL A 238 -9.85 13.67 -12.73
CA VAL A 238 -11.09 13.48 -13.49
C VAL A 238 -11.87 14.79 -13.52
N ALA A 239 -12.57 15.05 -14.63
CA ALA A 239 -13.48 16.19 -14.75
C ALA A 239 -14.64 15.87 -15.68
N HIS A 240 -15.85 16.26 -15.27
CA HIS A 240 -16.98 16.40 -16.20
C HIS A 240 -16.63 17.45 -17.27
N ASP A 241 -17.24 17.34 -18.46
CA ASP A 241 -16.93 18.22 -19.60
C ASP A 241 -17.03 19.71 -19.25
N ALA A 242 -18.10 20.12 -18.56
CA ALA A 242 -18.29 21.51 -18.14
C ALA A 242 -17.24 22.02 -17.13
N ARG A 243 -16.46 21.13 -16.51
CA ARG A 243 -15.47 21.45 -15.47
C ARG A 243 -14.03 21.32 -15.94
N LYS A 244 -13.81 20.89 -17.18
CA LYS A 244 -12.48 20.69 -17.77
C LYS A 244 -11.64 21.97 -17.83
N SER A 245 -12.26 23.12 -18.10
CA SER A 245 -11.57 24.42 -18.07
C SER A 245 -11.02 24.75 -16.68
N HIS A 246 -11.80 24.47 -15.63
CA HIS A 246 -11.36 24.66 -14.24
C HIS A 246 -10.23 23.71 -13.87
N LEU A 247 -10.33 22.43 -14.26
CA LEU A 247 -9.26 21.47 -14.04
C LEU A 247 -7.98 21.88 -14.77
N ARG A 248 -8.08 22.38 -16.01
CA ARG A 248 -6.92 22.90 -16.75
C ARG A 248 -6.22 24.02 -16.00
N ALA A 249 -6.98 25.01 -15.52
CA ALA A 249 -6.43 26.12 -14.74
C ALA A 249 -5.77 25.63 -13.44
N TRP A 250 -6.38 24.66 -12.76
CA TRP A 250 -5.84 24.05 -11.55
C TRP A 250 -4.53 23.30 -11.83
N VAL A 251 -4.46 22.48 -12.87
CA VAL A 251 -3.24 21.74 -13.25
C VAL A 251 -2.10 22.69 -13.61
N LEU A 252 -2.37 23.76 -14.36
CA LEU A 252 -1.36 24.78 -14.68
C LEU A 252 -0.79 25.43 -13.42
N ARG A 253 -1.63 25.73 -12.43
CA ARG A 253 -1.22 26.31 -11.15
C ARG A 253 -0.36 25.35 -10.32
N HIS A 254 -0.64 24.05 -10.36
CA HIS A 254 0.06 23.02 -9.57
C HIS A 254 1.05 22.18 -10.36
N ALA A 255 1.45 22.62 -11.57
CA ALA A 255 2.34 21.87 -12.46
C ALA A 255 3.64 21.44 -11.75
N LYS A 256 4.20 22.31 -10.91
CA LYS A 256 5.40 22.01 -10.12
C LYS A 256 5.18 20.89 -9.09
N LEU A 257 4.04 20.87 -8.41
CA LEU A 257 3.70 19.84 -7.41
C LEU A 257 3.35 18.50 -8.05
N LEU A 258 2.72 18.53 -9.24
CA LEU A 258 2.39 17.33 -10.02
C LEU A 258 3.62 16.75 -10.74
N SER A 259 4.67 17.54 -10.94
CA SER A 259 5.92 17.10 -11.55
C SER A 259 6.57 15.98 -10.73
N GLY A 260 7.03 14.93 -11.40
CA GLY A 260 7.59 13.74 -10.75
C GLY A 260 6.55 12.76 -10.18
N GLN A 261 5.26 13.12 -10.19
CA GLN A 261 4.17 12.24 -9.77
C GLN A 261 3.61 11.45 -10.97
N ARG A 262 2.90 10.36 -10.70
CA ARG A 262 2.16 9.57 -11.69
C ARG A 262 0.72 10.09 -11.76
N VAL A 263 0.40 10.84 -12.81
CA VAL A 263 -0.94 11.38 -13.02
C VAL A 263 -1.78 10.39 -13.82
N ILE A 264 -2.92 9.95 -13.30
CA ILE A 264 -3.83 9.02 -13.98
C ILE A 264 -5.11 9.75 -14.37
N CYS A 265 -5.50 9.72 -15.64
CA CYS A 265 -6.65 10.48 -16.12
C CYS A 265 -7.57 9.65 -17.01
N THR A 266 -8.88 9.91 -16.96
CA THR A 266 -9.80 9.43 -18.01
C THR A 266 -9.51 10.12 -19.34
N GLY A 267 -9.86 9.48 -20.45
CA GLY A 267 -9.31 9.79 -21.77
C GLY A 267 -9.36 11.26 -22.20
N GLY A 268 -10.50 11.93 -22.05
CA GLY A 268 -10.66 13.35 -22.41
C GLY A 268 -9.91 14.30 -21.47
N THR A 269 -9.93 13.98 -20.18
CA THR A 269 -9.18 14.72 -19.14
C THR A 269 -7.68 14.58 -19.36
N GLY A 270 -7.19 13.38 -19.63
CA GLY A 270 -5.77 13.11 -19.85
C GLY A 270 -5.21 13.85 -21.05
N ARG A 271 -5.97 13.93 -22.16
CA ARG A 271 -5.58 14.75 -23.32
C ARG A 271 -5.41 16.22 -22.92
N LEU A 272 -6.37 16.77 -22.18
CA LEU A 272 -6.33 18.15 -21.72
C LEU A 272 -5.13 18.42 -20.81
N VAL A 273 -4.80 17.49 -19.91
CA VAL A 273 -3.64 17.62 -19.00
C VAL A 273 -2.33 17.61 -19.80
N THR A 274 -2.17 16.64 -20.71
CA THR A 274 -0.98 16.56 -21.58
C THR A 274 -0.81 17.81 -22.46
N ASP A 275 -1.90 18.32 -23.04
CA ASP A 275 -1.86 19.55 -23.85
C ASP A 275 -1.51 20.80 -23.01
N ALA A 276 -1.90 20.83 -21.74
CA ALA A 276 -1.67 21.96 -20.85
C ALA A 276 -0.26 21.96 -20.23
N VAL A 277 0.25 20.79 -19.84
CA VAL A 277 1.58 20.62 -19.23
C VAL A 277 2.24 19.37 -19.81
N PRO A 278 2.97 19.50 -20.94
CA PRO A 278 3.54 18.36 -21.67
C PRO A 278 4.55 17.52 -20.88
N ASP A 279 5.20 18.12 -19.87
CA ASP A 279 6.24 17.46 -19.06
C ASP A 279 5.68 16.55 -17.96
N LEU A 280 4.35 16.51 -17.76
CA LEU A 280 3.74 15.61 -16.78
C LEU A 280 3.66 14.17 -17.30
N THR A 281 4.01 13.22 -16.43
CA THR A 281 3.81 11.78 -16.67
C THR A 281 2.33 11.42 -16.52
N VAL A 282 1.60 11.43 -17.64
CA VAL A 282 0.16 11.13 -17.70
C VAL A 282 -0.11 9.71 -18.21
N HIS A 283 -0.71 8.88 -17.37
CA HIS A 283 -1.33 7.61 -17.77
C HIS A 283 -2.79 7.83 -18.13
N ARG A 284 -3.17 7.49 -19.37
CA ARG A 284 -4.53 7.71 -19.88
C ARG A 284 -5.34 6.42 -19.85
N LEU A 285 -6.43 6.45 -19.10
CA LEU A 285 -7.50 5.46 -19.13
C LEU A 285 -8.44 5.71 -20.32
N GLN A 286 -9.44 4.85 -20.48
CA GLN A 286 -10.53 5.07 -21.44
C GLN A 286 -11.30 6.36 -21.13
N ARG A 287 -12.11 6.82 -22.08
CA ARG A 287 -13.07 7.91 -21.81
C ARG A 287 -14.02 7.43 -20.71
N GLY A 288 -14.47 8.34 -19.83
CA GLY A 288 -15.41 8.00 -18.75
C GLY A 288 -16.61 7.20 -19.27
N SER A 289 -17.29 7.74 -20.29
CA SER A 289 -18.42 7.10 -20.98
C SER A 289 -18.13 5.77 -21.68
N MET A 290 -16.87 5.37 -21.81
CA MET A 290 -16.45 4.10 -22.43
C MET A 290 -15.88 3.11 -21.41
N GLY A 291 -16.03 3.35 -20.11
CA GLY A 291 -15.51 2.48 -19.06
C GLY A 291 -14.36 3.07 -18.25
N GLY A 292 -13.92 4.31 -18.54
CA GLY A 292 -12.79 4.93 -17.86
C GLY A 292 -13.02 5.18 -16.38
N ASP A 293 -14.27 5.48 -15.98
CA ASP A 293 -14.62 5.71 -14.58
C ASP A 293 -14.64 4.38 -13.79
N GLN A 294 -15.02 3.27 -14.43
CA GLN A 294 -14.94 1.94 -13.85
C GLN A 294 -13.49 1.45 -13.74
N GLN A 295 -12.62 1.76 -14.72
CA GLN A 295 -11.19 1.51 -14.61
C GLN A 295 -10.59 2.26 -13.41
N LEU A 296 -11.00 3.52 -13.20
CA LEU A 296 -10.59 4.28 -12.04
C LEU A 296 -11.10 3.66 -10.73
N GLY A 297 -12.36 3.23 -10.69
CA GLY A 297 -12.92 2.51 -9.56
C GLY A 297 -12.15 1.24 -9.22
N ALA A 298 -11.68 0.49 -10.22
CA ALA A 298 -10.82 -0.67 -10.01
C ALA A 298 -9.47 -0.28 -9.38
N LEU A 299 -8.88 0.84 -9.78
CA LEU A 299 -7.63 1.34 -9.18
C LEU A 299 -7.83 1.78 -7.71
N ILE A 300 -8.98 2.36 -7.36
CA ILE A 300 -9.34 2.62 -5.96
C ILE A 300 -9.43 1.30 -5.20
N ALA A 301 -10.22 0.35 -5.70
CA ALA A 301 -10.47 -0.92 -5.02
C ALA A 301 -9.20 -1.76 -4.78
N THR A 302 -8.22 -1.63 -5.67
CA THR A 302 -6.95 -2.35 -5.60
C THR A 302 -5.86 -1.59 -4.82
N GLY A 303 -6.14 -0.37 -4.35
CA GLY A 303 -5.19 0.49 -3.62
C GLY A 303 -4.09 1.08 -4.50
N GLU A 304 -4.36 1.29 -5.78
CA GLU A 304 -3.38 1.77 -6.76
C GLU A 304 -3.36 3.29 -6.92
N LEU A 305 -4.18 4.00 -6.15
CA LEU A 305 -4.22 5.46 -6.10
C LEU A 305 -3.92 5.95 -4.69
N ASP A 306 -3.18 7.05 -4.61
CA ASP A 306 -2.93 7.75 -3.35
C ASP A 306 -3.92 8.90 -3.15
N ALA A 307 -4.54 9.37 -4.23
CA ALA A 307 -5.59 10.38 -4.20
C ALA A 307 -6.42 10.39 -5.49
N VAL A 308 -7.65 10.84 -5.37
CA VAL A 308 -8.55 11.14 -6.48
C VAL A 308 -8.99 12.60 -6.40
N ILE A 309 -8.77 13.34 -7.48
CA ILE A 309 -9.27 14.71 -7.65
C ILE A 309 -10.28 14.68 -8.78
N PHE A 310 -11.54 14.84 -8.44
CA PHE A 310 -12.65 14.82 -9.38
C PHE A 310 -13.37 16.17 -9.40
N PHE A 311 -13.17 16.93 -10.47
CA PHE A 311 -13.93 18.15 -10.73
C PHE A 311 -15.31 17.79 -11.27
N ALA A 312 -16.20 17.40 -10.36
CA ALA A 312 -17.58 17.03 -10.64
C ALA A 312 -18.45 18.26 -10.95
N ASP A 313 -19.43 18.08 -11.84
CA ASP A 313 -20.48 19.06 -12.10
C ASP A 313 -21.78 18.61 -11.43
N PRO A 314 -22.27 19.32 -10.38
CA PRO A 314 -23.52 18.97 -9.71
C PRO A 314 -24.77 19.29 -10.55
N SER A 315 -24.63 20.00 -11.67
CA SER A 315 -25.76 20.39 -12.53
C SER A 315 -26.06 19.36 -13.62
N ASP A 316 -25.20 18.34 -13.79
CA ASP A 316 -25.37 17.31 -14.81
C ASP A 316 -26.34 16.21 -14.32
N ARG A 317 -27.54 16.17 -14.91
CA ARG A 317 -28.68 15.39 -14.37
C ARG A 317 -28.83 13.96 -14.94
N HIS A 318 -28.02 13.50 -15.89
CA HIS A 318 -28.44 12.35 -16.71
C HIS A 318 -27.50 11.13 -16.82
N ALA A 319 -26.26 11.17 -16.31
CA ALA A 319 -25.40 9.98 -16.24
C ALA A 319 -24.27 10.08 -15.20
N GLY A 320 -23.69 11.27 -15.00
CA GLY A 320 -22.56 11.47 -14.09
C GLY A 320 -22.85 11.22 -12.61
N ASP A 321 -24.12 11.21 -12.19
CA ASP A 321 -24.50 11.00 -10.78
C ASP A 321 -24.22 9.55 -10.31
N ALA A 322 -24.52 8.54 -11.14
CA ALA A 322 -24.29 7.14 -10.78
C ALA A 322 -22.78 6.80 -10.72
N ASP A 323 -22.00 7.28 -11.68
CA ASP A 323 -20.55 7.04 -11.71
C ASP A 323 -19.82 7.79 -10.59
N LEU A 324 -20.21 9.05 -10.32
CA LEU A 324 -19.69 9.81 -9.18
C LEU A 324 -20.04 9.16 -7.84
N GLN A 325 -21.28 8.69 -7.67
CA GLN A 325 -21.69 7.95 -6.48
C GLN A 325 -20.89 6.65 -6.33
N ALA A 326 -20.70 5.89 -7.41
CA ALA A 326 -19.91 4.67 -7.39
C ALA A 326 -18.45 4.92 -6.99
N LEU A 327 -17.79 5.92 -7.59
CA LEU A 327 -16.43 6.31 -7.25
C LEU A 327 -16.32 6.81 -5.80
N THR A 328 -17.27 7.64 -5.36
CA THR A 328 -17.29 8.15 -3.97
C THR A 328 -17.47 7.01 -2.98
N ARG A 329 -18.37 6.05 -3.27
CA ARG A 329 -18.57 4.86 -2.44
C ARG A 329 -17.31 4.01 -2.34
N LEU A 330 -16.61 3.79 -3.45
CA LEU A 330 -15.34 3.05 -3.46
C LEU A 330 -14.27 3.80 -2.67
N ALA A 331 -14.15 5.12 -2.85
CA ALA A 331 -13.19 5.93 -2.10
C ALA A 331 -13.44 5.86 -0.58
N ILE A 332 -14.70 5.90 -0.15
CA ILE A 332 -15.08 5.72 1.27
C ILE A 332 -14.72 4.31 1.76
N TYR A 333 -15.07 3.29 0.99
CA TYR A 333 -14.87 1.89 1.40
C TYR A 333 -13.38 1.52 1.52
N HIS A 334 -12.54 2.10 0.65
CA HIS A 334 -11.10 1.82 0.60
C HIS A 334 -10.24 2.96 1.19
N ASP A 335 -10.85 3.87 1.96
CA ASP A 335 -10.19 5.01 2.62
C ASP A 335 -9.24 5.80 1.70
N THR A 336 -9.64 5.97 0.43
CA THR A 336 -8.85 6.69 -0.57
C THR A 336 -9.21 8.18 -0.56
N PRO A 337 -8.25 9.09 -0.35
CA PRO A 337 -8.54 10.52 -0.33
C PRO A 337 -9.20 11.00 -1.63
N LEU A 338 -10.33 11.69 -1.51
CA LEU A 338 -11.15 12.18 -2.62
C LEU A 338 -11.44 13.67 -2.47
N ALA A 339 -11.07 14.46 -3.47
CA ALA A 339 -11.43 15.87 -3.58
C ALA A 339 -12.44 16.10 -4.72
N LEU A 340 -13.61 16.63 -4.38
CA LEU A 340 -14.70 16.90 -5.35
C LEU A 340 -14.80 18.37 -5.81
N SER A 341 -13.84 19.20 -5.39
CA SER A 341 -13.80 20.63 -5.71
C SER A 341 -12.36 21.15 -5.77
N PRO A 342 -12.10 22.30 -6.42
CA PRO A 342 -10.75 22.88 -6.47
C PRO A 342 -10.17 23.21 -5.09
N SER A 343 -10.97 23.73 -4.16
CA SER A 343 -10.50 24.07 -2.81
C SER A 343 -10.16 22.83 -1.98
N ALA A 344 -10.96 21.76 -2.11
CA ALA A 344 -10.65 20.48 -1.50
C ALA A 344 -9.39 19.85 -2.14
N ALA A 345 -9.20 20.03 -3.45
CA ALA A 345 -8.02 19.56 -4.16
C ALA A 345 -6.74 20.28 -3.70
N ASP A 346 -6.80 21.61 -3.51
CA ASP A 346 -5.69 22.39 -2.96
C ASP A 346 -5.30 21.87 -1.57
N ALA A 347 -6.26 21.75 -0.64
CA ALA A 347 -6.00 21.25 0.72
C ALA A 347 -5.46 19.81 0.74
N LEU A 348 -5.98 18.94 -0.14
CA LEU A 348 -5.53 17.56 -0.24
C LEU A 348 -4.09 17.48 -0.76
N MET A 349 -3.74 18.24 -1.79
CA MET A 349 -2.39 18.27 -2.34
C MET A 349 -1.37 18.81 -1.34
N ASP A 350 -1.75 19.82 -0.56
CA ASP A 350 -0.89 20.33 0.52
C ASP A 350 -0.61 19.25 1.56
N GLY A 351 -1.60 18.44 1.95
CA GLY A 351 -1.37 17.32 2.87
C GLY A 351 -0.53 16.18 2.29
N LEU A 352 -0.59 15.95 0.98
CA LEU A 352 0.02 14.78 0.31
C LEU A 352 1.46 15.01 -0.15
N ILE A 353 1.78 16.21 -0.63
CA ILE A 353 3.04 16.52 -1.31
C ILE A 353 3.79 17.67 -0.64
N SER A 354 3.09 18.60 0.03
CA SER A 354 3.77 19.75 0.63
C SER A 354 4.47 19.34 1.94
N GLY A 355 5.79 19.30 1.87
CA GLY A 355 6.76 19.24 2.97
C GLY A 355 7.87 20.26 2.71
#